data_AF-A0A965DBU1-F1
#
_entry.id   AF-A0A965DBU1-F1
#
_cell.length_a   1.000
_cell.length_b   1.000
_cell.length_c   1.000
_cell.angle_alpha   90.00
_cell.angle_beta   90.00
_cell.angle_gamma   90.00
#
_symmetry.space_group_name_H-M   'P 1'
#
loop_
_entity.id
_entity.type
_entity.pdbx_description
1 polymer ?
#
loop_
_entity_poly.entity_id
_entity_poly.type
_entity_poly.pdbx_seq_one_letter_code
_entity_poly.pdbx_strand_id
1 'polypeptide(L)'
;MANSATLTGPRGPKPQKALSRRNIMLYGTLTVIALYYAVPLYVMIVTSLKGMPEIRLGNIFSPPMEITFEPWVKAWANACTGLTCEGLSSGFWNSVRITIPSVIVS
;
A
#
# COMPACT_ATOMS: atom_id res chain seq x y z
N MET A 1 43.29 -37.50 -40.78
CA MET A 1 43.17 -37.65 -39.30
C MET A 1 42.85 -36.27 -38.72
N ALA A 2 41.56 -35.95 -38.54
CA ALA A 2 41.15 -34.73 -37.85
C ALA A 2 40.76 -35.12 -36.42
N ASN A 3 41.59 -34.71 -35.44
CA ASN A 3 41.30 -34.88 -34.03
C ASN A 3 40.14 -33.96 -33.62
N SER A 4 38.94 -34.52 -33.51
CA SER A 4 37.80 -33.84 -32.90
C SER A 4 38.02 -33.82 -31.39
N ALA A 5 38.61 -32.74 -30.88
CA ALA A 5 38.73 -32.49 -29.46
C ALA A 5 37.32 -32.52 -28.83
N THR A 6 37.06 -33.56 -28.05
CA THR A 6 35.87 -33.69 -27.22
C THR A 6 35.84 -32.53 -26.24
N LEU A 7 34.85 -31.66 -26.35
CA LEU A 7 34.57 -30.62 -25.35
C LEU A 7 33.99 -31.28 -24.10
N THR A 8 34.83 -31.95 -23.31
CA THR A 8 34.50 -32.55 -22.01
C THR A 8 34.53 -31.48 -20.94
N GLY A 9 33.44 -30.71 -20.84
CA GLY A 9 33.23 -29.77 -19.74
C GLY A 9 31.76 -29.62 -19.41
N PRO A 10 31.40 -29.37 -18.13
CA PRO A 10 30.02 -29.13 -17.73
C PRO A 10 29.45 -27.90 -18.47
N ARG A 11 28.40 -28.13 -19.27
CA ARG A 11 27.63 -27.09 -19.97
C ARG A 11 26.37 -26.78 -19.15
N GLY A 12 26.31 -25.60 -18.56
CA GLY A 12 25.13 -25.10 -17.86
C GLY A 12 25.19 -23.58 -17.65
N PRO A 13 24.06 -22.92 -17.37
CA PRO A 13 24.05 -21.49 -17.06
C PRO A 13 24.97 -21.20 -15.86
N LYS A 14 25.79 -20.15 -15.96
CA LYS A 14 26.69 -19.73 -14.88
C LYS A 14 25.86 -19.50 -13.60
N PRO A 15 26.22 -20.09 -12.45
CA PRO A 15 25.49 -19.89 -11.21
C PRO A 15 25.54 -18.40 -10.84
N GLN A 16 24.38 -17.74 -10.92
CA GLN A 16 24.26 -16.36 -10.50
C GLN A 16 24.15 -16.33 -8.98
N LYS A 17 25.05 -15.59 -8.32
CA LYS A 17 24.98 -15.40 -6.88
C LYS A 17 23.73 -14.58 -6.56
N ALA A 18 22.80 -15.15 -5.78
CA ALA A 18 21.57 -14.47 -5.35
C ALA A 18 21.87 -13.13 -4.63
N LEU A 19 22.93 -13.11 -3.83
CA LEU A 19 23.47 -11.92 -3.15
C LEU A 19 24.66 -11.34 -3.94
N SER A 20 24.35 -10.67 -5.05
CA SER A 20 25.30 -9.80 -5.74
C SER A 20 25.27 -8.39 -5.14
N ARG A 21 26.41 -7.67 -5.11
CA ARG A 21 26.49 -6.26 -4.65
C ARG A 21 25.43 -5.38 -5.32
N ARG A 22 25.16 -5.64 -6.61
CA ARG A 22 24.10 -4.97 -7.38
C ARG A 22 22.70 -5.21 -6.81
N ASN A 23 22.38 -6.45 -6.43
CA ASN A 23 21.07 -6.81 -5.89
C ASN A 23 20.87 -6.18 -4.50
N ILE A 24 21.94 -6.09 -3.70
CA ILE A 24 21.89 -5.42 -2.39
C ILE A 24 21.60 -3.93 -2.55
N MET A 25 22.26 -3.24 -3.49
CA MET A 25 21.95 -1.83 -3.78
C MET A 25 20.52 -1.63 -4.30
N LEU A 26 20.07 -2.49 -5.23
CA LEU A 26 18.72 -2.44 -5.78
C LEU A 26 17.65 -2.65 -4.72
N TYR A 27 17.72 -3.76 -3.98
CA TYR A 27 16.73 -4.06 -2.94
C TYR A 27 16.83 -3.08 -1.77
N GLY A 28 18.03 -2.66 -1.37
CA GLY A 28 18.20 -1.63 -0.34
C GLY A 28 17.49 -0.32 -0.71
N THR A 29 17.69 0.16 -1.94
CA THR A 29 17.04 1.39 -2.43
C THR A 29 15.54 1.21 -2.51
N LEU A 30 15.07 0.09 -3.07
CA LEU A 30 13.65 -0.22 -3.18
C LEU A 30 12.98 -0.30 -1.80
N THR A 31 13.62 -0.93 -0.82
CA THR A 31 13.13 -1.02 0.56
C THR A 31 13.05 0.35 1.22
N VAL A 32 14.07 1.20 1.06
CA VAL A 32 14.03 2.57 1.62
C VAL A 32 12.87 3.37 1.02
N ILE A 33 12.70 3.32 -0.30
CA ILE A 33 11.59 4.01 -0.99
C ILE A 33 10.24 3.44 -0.53
N ALA A 34 10.12 2.12 -0.44
CA ALA A 34 8.89 1.47 0.02
C ALA A 34 8.53 1.89 1.44
N LEU A 35 9.49 1.91 2.36
CA LEU A 35 9.27 2.35 3.75
C LEU A 35 8.87 3.83 3.81
N TYR A 36 9.53 4.69 3.04
CA TYR A 36 9.20 6.11 2.98
C TYR A 36 7.72 6.35 2.61
N TYR A 37 7.21 5.62 1.61
CA TYR A 37 5.78 5.71 1.22
C TYR A 37 4.85 4.93 2.14
N ALA A 38 5.33 3.89 2.84
CA ALA A 38 4.52 3.12 3.78
C ALA A 38 4.26 3.88 5.10
N VAL A 39 5.18 4.73 5.56
CA VAL A 39 5.01 5.52 6.79
C VAL A 39 3.73 6.37 6.80
N PRO A 40 3.45 7.23 5.80
CA PRO A 40 2.22 8.03 5.80
C PRO A 40 0.97 7.14 5.70
N LEU A 41 1.03 6.04 4.94
CA LEU A 41 -0.08 5.08 4.86
C LEU A 41 -0.36 4.44 6.24
N TYR A 42 0.69 4.03 6.95
CA TYR A 42 0.59 3.49 8.30
C TYR A 42 -0.07 4.49 9.27
N VAL A 43 0.38 5.74 9.24
CA VAL A 43 -0.18 6.80 10.07
C VAL A 43 -1.67 7.02 9.77
N MET A 44 -2.07 7.08 8.49
CA MET A 44 -3.47 7.25 8.10
C MET A 44 -4.34 6.08 8.57
N ILE A 45 -3.85 4.84 8.47
CA ILE A 45 -4.59 3.65 8.95
C ILE A 45 -4.76 3.71 10.46
N VAL A 46 -3.67 3.90 11.20
CA VAL A 46 -3.69 3.94 12.67
C VAL A 46 -4.57 5.06 13.19
N THR A 47 -4.50 6.24 12.60
CA THR A 47 -5.34 7.38 12.99
C THR A 47 -6.81 7.18 12.64
N SER A 48 -7.14 6.49 11.54
CA SER A 48 -8.54 6.19 11.18
C SER A 48 -9.25 5.25 12.18
N LEU A 49 -8.48 4.53 13.00
CA LEU A 49 -8.98 3.59 14.03
C LEU A 49 -8.95 4.18 15.45
N LYS A 50 -8.38 5.38 15.63
CA LYS A 50 -8.31 6.07 16.92
C LYS A 50 -9.61 6.81 17.20
N GLY A 51 -10.03 6.78 18.46
CA GLY A 51 -11.13 7.62 18.94
C GLY A 51 -10.75 9.11 19.02
N MET A 52 -11.77 9.98 19.07
CA MET A 52 -11.59 11.44 19.25
C MET A 52 -10.73 11.83 20.47
N PRO A 53 -10.87 11.18 21.65
CA PRO A 53 -10.02 11.48 22.80
C PRO A 53 -8.54 11.18 22.54
N GLU A 54 -8.23 10.10 21.81
CA GLU A 54 -6.86 9.67 21.55
C GLU A 54 -6.16 10.54 20.50
N ILE A 55 -6.89 10.99 19.47
CA ILE A 55 -6.38 11.93 18.46
C ILE A 55 -5.96 13.25 19.12
N ARG A 56 -6.70 13.72 20.14
CA ARG A 56 -6.41 14.96 20.87
C ARG A 56 -5.13 14.89 21.71
N LEU A 57 -4.64 13.70 22.04
CA LEU A 57 -3.42 13.50 22.82
C LEU A 57 -2.14 13.64 21.97
N GLY A 58 -2.25 13.79 20.65
CA GLY A 58 -1.12 14.12 19.77
C GLY A 58 -0.15 12.98 19.43
N ASN A 59 -0.40 11.76 19.93
CA ASN A 59 0.46 10.60 19.67
C ASN A 59 0.14 9.96 18.31
N ILE A 60 0.60 10.59 17.23
CA ILE A 60 0.31 10.15 15.85
C ILE A 60 1.00 8.83 15.48
N PHE A 61 2.22 8.59 15.95
CA PHE A 61 3.00 7.38 15.64
C PHE A 61 2.73 6.17 16.55
N SER A 62 2.02 6.35 17.67
CA SER A 62 1.68 5.22 18.54
C SER A 62 0.56 4.38 17.92
N PRO A 63 0.55 3.05 18.10
CA PRO A 63 -0.64 2.26 17.79
C PRO A 63 -1.85 2.72 18.62
N PRO A 64 -3.08 2.45 18.17
CA PRO A 64 -4.27 2.79 18.92
C PRO A 64 -4.33 1.97 20.22
N MET A 65 -4.60 2.63 21.35
CA MET A 65 -4.82 1.92 22.62
C MET A 65 -6.17 1.22 22.62
N GLU A 66 -7.17 1.84 21.99
CA GLU A 66 -8.50 1.28 21.79
C GLU A 66 -8.85 1.33 20.30
N ILE A 67 -9.02 0.16 19.69
CA ILE A 67 -9.41 0.06 18.27
C ILE A 67 -10.92 0.30 18.17
N THR A 68 -11.33 1.38 17.50
CA THR A 68 -12.75 1.69 17.27
C THR A 68 -13.05 1.94 15.79
N PHE A 69 -14.23 1.50 15.35
CA PHE A 69 -14.78 1.75 14.01
C PHE A 69 -15.89 2.81 14.01
N GLU A 70 -16.15 3.42 15.17
CA GLU A 70 -17.12 4.51 15.28
C GLU A 70 -16.85 5.66 14.29
N PRO A 71 -15.59 6.12 14.08
CA PRO A 71 -15.30 7.17 13.10
C PRO A 71 -15.69 6.79 11.66
N TRP A 72 -15.53 5.51 11.29
CA TRP A 72 -15.91 5.00 9.97
C TRP A 72 -17.42 5.02 9.75
N VAL A 73 -18.19 4.51 10.72
CA VAL A 73 -19.66 4.51 10.65
C VAL A 73 -20.20 5.94 10.64
N LYS A 74 -19.61 6.82 11.46
CA LYS A 74 -19.98 8.22 11.52
C LYS A 74 -19.70 8.93 10.19
N ALA A 75 -18.52 8.74 9.61
CA ALA A 75 -18.15 9.32 8.32
C ALA A 75 -19.02 8.79 7.17
N TRP A 76 -19.33 7.50 7.16
CA TRP A 76 -20.07 6.85 6.06
C TRP A 76 -21.55 7.25 6.02
N ALA A 77 -22.23 7.27 7.17
CA ALA A 77 -23.69 7.37 7.23
C ALA A 77 -24.24 8.59 7.99
N ASN A 78 -23.44 9.24 8.85
CA ASN A 78 -23.95 10.24 9.79
C ASN A 78 -23.26 11.62 9.67
N ALA A 79 -22.23 11.74 8.84
CA ALA A 79 -21.50 12.99 8.67
C ALA A 79 -22.35 13.98 7.86
N CYS A 80 -22.50 15.20 8.36
CA CYS A 80 -23.15 16.27 7.63
C CYS A 80 -22.13 16.90 6.66
N THR A 81 -22.32 16.66 5.37
CA THR A 81 -21.42 17.15 4.29
C THR A 81 -21.88 18.51 3.72
N GLY A 82 -22.54 19.32 4.54
CA GLY A 82 -23.02 20.66 4.20
C GLY A 82 -24.38 20.71 3.48
N LEU A 83 -24.69 19.72 2.62
CA LEU A 83 -25.97 19.64 1.90
C LEU A 83 -26.93 18.62 2.52
N THR A 84 -26.42 17.47 2.97
CA THR A 84 -27.19 16.40 3.61
C THR A 84 -26.42 15.78 4.77
N CYS A 85 -27.14 15.21 5.74
CA CYS A 85 -26.59 14.48 6.89
C CYS A 85 -26.61 12.96 6.72
N GLU A 86 -26.49 12.50 5.47
CA GLU A 86 -26.50 11.08 5.09
C GLU A 86 -25.07 10.48 5.01
N GLY A 87 -24.05 11.26 5.40
CA GLY A 87 -22.64 10.86 5.32
C GLY A 87 -22.04 10.94 3.92
N LEU A 88 -20.85 10.35 3.77
CA LEU A 88 -20.09 10.32 2.51
C LEU A 88 -20.67 9.32 1.48
N SER A 89 -21.50 8.37 1.94
CA SER A 89 -22.02 7.26 1.12
C SER A 89 -22.72 7.72 -0.18
N SER A 90 -23.50 8.80 -0.12
CA SER A 90 -24.21 9.36 -1.29
C SER A 90 -23.24 9.84 -2.38
N GLY A 91 -22.21 10.60 -1.98
CA GLY A 91 -21.15 11.06 -2.90
C GLY A 91 -20.35 9.90 -3.49
N PHE A 92 -20.01 8.91 -2.67
CA PHE A 92 -19.31 7.71 -3.12
C PHE A 92 -20.09 6.95 -4.21
N TRP A 93 -21.40 6.76 -4.03
CA TRP A 93 -22.23 6.08 -5.03
C TRP A 93 -22.40 6.86 -6.33
N ASN A 94 -22.40 8.20 -6.26
CA ASN A 94 -22.37 9.02 -7.47
C ASN A 94 -21.07 8.78 -8.25
N SER A 95 -19.92 8.75 -7.58
CA SER A 95 -18.64 8.42 -8.22
C SER A 95 -18.66 7.02 -8.83
N VAL A 96 -19.15 6.00 -8.11
CA VAL A 96 -19.24 4.62 -8.63
C VAL A 96 -20.11 4.55 -9.89
N ARG A 97 -21.27 5.22 -9.90
CA ARG A 97 -22.16 5.26 -11.07
C ARG A 97 -21.52 5.94 -12.28
N ILE A 98 -20.56 6.83 -12.09
CA ILE A 98 -19.81 7.48 -13.17
C ILE A 98 -18.63 6.60 -13.61
N THR A 99 -17.83 6.10 -12.66
CA THR A 99 -16.60 5.35 -12.95
C THR A 99 -16.88 4.02 -13.65
N ILE A 100 -17.91 3.27 -13.24
CA ILE A 100 -18.21 1.95 -13.85
C ILE A 100 -18.45 2.06 -15.36
N PRO A 101 -19.41 2.88 -15.86
CA PRO A 101 -19.62 2.99 -17.30
C PRO A 101 -18.41 3.57 -18.03
N SER A 102 -17.67 4.51 -17.41
CA SER A 102 -16.45 5.05 -18.00
C SER A 102 -15.37 3.99 -18.25
N VAL A 103 -15.16 3.07 -17.31
CA VAL A 103 -14.19 1.97 -17.45
C VAL A 103 -14.64 0.92 -18.46
N ILE A 104 -15.95 0.67 -18.57
CA ILE A 104 -16.49 -0.26 -19.57
C ILE A 104 -16.27 0.26 -21.00
N VAL A 105 -16.28 1.58 -21.18
CA VAL A 105 -16.16 2.23 -22.50
C VAL A 105 -14.71 2.61 -22.86
N SER A 106 -13.78 2.68 -21.90
CA SER A 106 -12.37 3.10 -22.10
C SER A 106 -11.52 2.07 -22.83
#